data_AF-A0A9Y2IDJ8-F1
#
_entry.id   AF-A0A9Y2IDJ8-F1
#
_cell.length_a   1.000
_cell.length_b   1.000
_cell.length_c   1.000
_cell.angle_alpha   90.00
_cell.angle_beta   90.00
_cell.angle_gamma   90.00
#
_symmetry.space_group_name_H-M   'P 1'
#
loop_
_entity.id
_entity.type
_entity.pdbx_description
1 polymer ?
#
loop_
_entity_poly.entity_id
_entity_poly.type
_entity_poly.pdbx_seq_one_letter_code
_entity_poly.pdbx_strand_id
1 'polypeptide(L)'
;MTEPNRPHRWDLVRPDQLGSLPAGAPVLWFLDELTACAAKVLARSEDGDLYFVGRSADSVYDLLSGALTDRSRLRLLPLSLGMVDHSLLGPMRPGETAQLRANLADAGLSPAAIADGGPPVVLTDLVSSGGTFGCLARILRQWADDDGVAWPEVRRRLRFLGITLRRATSPKTWRWHQHADWTAGLPAGAIHNVSLDANVWSYFGNWQPKLTRSFTRVRWGAEDARAPQHDDKAREALAEALAVVAAGRTAEVRDRMVREIVKEPAIAQPWLRALVTELKLPRTRPRTA
;
A
#
# COMPACT_ATOMS: atom_id res chain seq x y z
N MET A 1 1.43 18.41 -21.64
CA MET A 1 1.72 17.33 -20.68
C MET A 1 0.42 17.01 -19.96
N THR A 2 0.06 15.73 -19.82
CA THR A 2 -1.15 15.33 -19.08
C THR A 2 -0.94 15.59 -17.59
N GLU A 3 -1.81 16.37 -16.95
CA GLU A 3 -1.72 16.63 -15.51
C GLU A 3 -2.07 15.35 -14.73
N PRO A 4 -1.29 14.95 -13.70
CA PRO A 4 -1.67 13.84 -12.85
C PRO A 4 -3.00 14.12 -12.15
N ASN A 5 -3.81 13.10 -11.92
CA ASN A 5 -5.06 13.18 -11.21
C ASN A 5 -5.03 12.15 -10.08
N ARG A 6 -5.21 12.62 -8.84
CA ARG A 6 -5.15 11.77 -7.65
C ARG A 6 -6.46 11.84 -6.88
N PRO A 7 -6.99 10.69 -6.44
CA PRO A 7 -8.08 10.68 -5.49
C PRO A 7 -7.76 11.52 -4.25
N HIS A 8 -8.72 12.30 -3.78
CA HIS A 8 -8.56 13.00 -2.51
C HIS A 8 -8.34 12.01 -1.37
N ARG A 9 -7.36 12.32 -0.50
CA ARG A 9 -7.13 11.61 0.76
C ARG A 9 -6.87 12.62 1.88
N TRP A 10 -7.63 12.52 2.96
CA TRP A 10 -7.43 13.32 4.17
C TRP A 10 -6.07 13.03 4.83
N ASP A 11 -5.42 14.06 5.38
CA ASP A 11 -4.26 13.87 6.27
C ASP A 11 -4.74 13.43 7.66
N LEU A 12 -4.69 12.12 7.89
CA LEU A 12 -5.13 11.52 9.15
C LEU A 12 -4.14 11.73 10.30
N VAL A 13 -2.91 12.20 10.01
CA VAL A 13 -1.91 12.41 11.06
C VAL A 13 -2.09 13.77 11.76
N ARG A 14 -2.80 14.71 11.12
CA ARG A 14 -3.18 16.01 11.69
C ARG A 14 -4.71 16.08 11.88
N PRO A 15 -5.25 15.34 12.88
CA PRO A 15 -6.70 15.20 13.04
C PRO A 15 -7.40 16.51 13.43
N ASP A 16 -6.65 17.49 13.93
CA ASP A 16 -7.12 18.85 14.23
C ASP A 16 -7.75 19.55 13.02
N GLN A 17 -7.39 19.13 11.81
CA GLN A 17 -7.95 19.68 10.56
C GLN A 17 -9.31 19.07 10.18
N LEU A 18 -9.80 18.06 10.91
CA LEU A 18 -10.99 17.27 10.53
C LEU A 18 -12.26 17.66 11.30
N GLY A 19 -12.15 18.45 12.39
CA GLY A 19 -13.28 18.91 13.18
C GLY A 19 -14.21 17.77 13.65
N SER A 20 -15.52 17.96 13.50
CA SER A 20 -16.56 16.98 13.89
C SER A 20 -16.97 16.02 12.76
N LEU A 21 -16.16 15.93 11.70
CA LEU A 21 -16.45 15.07 10.54
C LEU A 21 -16.50 13.57 10.88
N PRO A 22 -15.58 13.01 11.71
CA PRO A 22 -15.60 11.59 12.05
C PRO A 22 -16.83 11.19 12.87
N ALA A 23 -17.39 10.02 12.58
CA ALA A 23 -18.54 9.48 13.31
C ALA A 23 -18.13 8.47 14.40
N GLY A 24 -18.32 8.85 15.68
CA GLY A 24 -18.23 7.92 16.82
C GLY A 24 -16.84 7.38 17.12
N ALA A 25 -16.79 6.32 17.95
CA ALA A 25 -15.58 5.63 18.36
C ALA A 25 -15.65 4.15 17.89
N PRO A 26 -14.98 3.78 16.79
CA PRO A 26 -15.08 2.44 16.24
C PRO A 26 -14.32 1.43 17.08
N VAL A 27 -14.84 0.19 17.12
CA VAL A 27 -14.17 -0.94 17.78
C VAL A 27 -13.21 -1.60 16.80
N LEU A 28 -11.91 -1.46 17.05
CA LEU A 28 -10.85 -2.03 16.22
C LEU A 28 -10.56 -3.50 16.58
N TRP A 29 -11.56 -4.37 16.43
CA TRP A 29 -11.44 -5.80 16.77
C TRP A 29 -10.30 -6.53 16.02
N PHE A 30 -9.84 -5.97 14.89
CA PHE A 30 -8.76 -6.50 14.06
C PHE A 30 -7.36 -5.94 14.40
N LEU A 31 -7.24 -4.99 15.34
CA LEU A 31 -6.02 -4.20 15.57
C LEU A 31 -4.79 -5.09 15.85
N ASP A 32 -4.98 -6.14 16.62
CA ASP A 32 -3.95 -7.11 17.00
C ASP A 32 -3.28 -7.79 15.81
N GLU A 33 -4.10 -8.21 14.85
CA GLU A 33 -3.69 -8.90 13.65
C GLU A 33 -3.16 -7.90 12.61
N LEU A 34 -3.77 -6.71 12.51
CA LEU A 34 -3.26 -5.60 11.71
C LEU A 34 -1.86 -5.17 12.16
N THR A 35 -1.63 -5.09 13.46
CA THR A 35 -0.34 -4.70 14.04
C THR A 35 0.76 -5.69 13.68
N ALA A 36 0.48 -6.99 13.80
CA ALA A 36 1.43 -8.03 13.42
C ALA A 36 1.70 -8.04 11.91
N CYS A 37 0.67 -7.81 11.10
CA CYS A 37 0.81 -7.70 9.65
C CYS A 37 1.69 -6.49 9.27
N ALA A 38 1.38 -5.29 9.78
CA ALA A 38 2.11 -4.07 9.49
C ALA A 38 3.60 -4.17 9.89
N ALA A 39 3.90 -4.78 11.03
CA ALA A 39 5.25 -5.07 11.48
C ALA A 39 6.02 -5.94 10.46
N LYS A 40 5.37 -6.99 9.94
CA LYS A 40 5.96 -7.87 8.92
C LYS A 40 6.07 -7.21 7.55
N VAL A 41 5.14 -6.33 7.20
CA VAL A 41 5.25 -5.49 5.99
C VAL A 41 6.51 -4.64 6.04
N LEU A 42 6.76 -3.95 7.16
CA LEU A 42 8.01 -3.19 7.36
C LEU A 42 9.25 -4.09 7.31
N ALA A 43 9.24 -5.20 8.03
CA ALA A 43 10.41 -6.08 8.11
C ALA A 43 10.77 -6.74 6.76
N ARG A 44 9.80 -6.91 5.87
CA ARG A 44 9.96 -7.54 4.55
C ARG A 44 9.98 -6.54 3.40
N SER A 45 10.09 -5.24 3.69
CA SER A 45 10.18 -4.19 2.67
C SER A 45 11.59 -3.99 2.10
N GLU A 46 12.61 -4.68 2.64
CA GLU A 46 14.01 -4.54 2.22
C GLU A 46 14.51 -3.08 2.21
N ASP A 47 14.12 -2.30 3.23
CA ASP A 47 14.38 -0.85 3.34
C ASP A 47 13.84 0.00 2.17
N GLY A 48 12.93 -0.54 1.38
CA GLY A 48 12.33 0.14 0.23
C GLY A 48 11.18 1.09 0.60
N ASP A 49 10.84 1.93 -0.37
CA ASP A 49 9.65 2.78 -0.35
C ASP A 49 8.40 1.90 -0.55
N LEU A 50 7.47 1.96 0.39
CA LEU A 50 6.22 1.20 0.39
C LEU A 50 5.14 1.96 -0.37
N TYR A 51 4.65 1.34 -1.45
CA TYR A 51 3.52 1.83 -2.24
C TYR A 51 2.32 0.92 -1.99
N PHE A 52 1.35 1.41 -1.24
CA PHE A 52 0.11 0.69 -0.95
C PHE A 52 -0.84 0.81 -2.14
N VAL A 53 -0.93 -0.27 -2.92
CA VAL A 53 -1.69 -0.32 -4.17
C VAL A 53 -3.15 -0.58 -3.88
N GLY A 54 -4.03 0.17 -4.53
CA GLY A 54 -5.47 0.07 -4.33
C GLY A 54 -5.89 0.66 -2.98
N ARG A 55 -6.88 0.04 -2.34
CA ARG A 55 -7.48 0.55 -1.08
C ARG A 55 -7.57 -0.51 0.01
N SER A 56 -7.18 -1.74 -0.31
CA SER A 56 -7.39 -2.90 0.56
C SER A 56 -6.37 -2.96 1.70
N ALA A 57 -5.20 -2.35 1.50
CA ALA A 57 -4.15 -2.26 2.50
C ALA A 57 -4.07 -0.87 3.18
N ASP A 58 -5.08 -0.01 3.01
CA ASP A 58 -5.13 1.34 3.61
C ASP A 58 -4.93 1.30 5.13
N SER A 59 -5.55 0.36 5.84
CA SER A 59 -5.38 0.22 7.30
C SER A 59 -3.94 -0.04 7.72
N VAL A 60 -3.16 -0.74 6.87
CA VAL A 60 -1.74 -0.98 7.13
C VAL A 60 -0.98 0.34 6.97
N TYR A 61 -1.24 1.06 5.88
CA TYR A 61 -0.68 2.40 5.67
C TYR A 61 -1.02 3.36 6.82
N ASP A 62 -2.28 3.37 7.27
CA ASP A 62 -2.77 4.25 8.33
C ASP A 62 -2.12 3.92 9.68
N LEU A 63 -2.03 2.63 10.03
CA LEU A 63 -1.35 2.20 11.25
C LEU A 63 0.13 2.60 11.24
N LEU A 64 0.82 2.36 10.11
CA LEU A 64 2.22 2.72 9.94
C LEU A 64 2.45 4.23 9.96
N SER A 65 1.55 5.01 9.38
CA SER A 65 1.56 6.47 9.44
C SER A 65 1.41 6.98 10.88
N GLY A 66 0.68 6.26 11.73
CA GLY A 66 0.59 6.49 13.16
C GLY A 66 1.79 5.97 13.97
N ALA A 67 2.49 4.94 13.50
CA ALA A 67 3.59 4.30 14.25
C ALA A 67 4.96 4.92 13.97
N LEU A 68 5.21 5.35 12.73
CA LEU A 68 6.48 5.92 12.29
C LEU A 68 6.52 7.44 12.48
N THR A 69 7.74 7.93 12.71
CA THR A 69 8.09 9.34 12.72
C THR A 69 8.44 9.79 11.32
N ASP A 70 9.32 9.04 10.63
CA ASP A 70 9.59 9.25 9.21
C ASP A 70 8.58 8.48 8.34
N ARG A 71 7.73 9.24 7.66
CA ARG A 71 6.67 8.71 6.76
C ARG A 71 7.04 8.84 5.29
N SER A 72 8.22 9.37 4.95
CA SER A 72 8.63 9.63 3.57
C SER A 72 8.64 8.36 2.70
N ARG A 73 8.88 7.20 3.34
CA ARG A 73 8.83 5.86 2.73
C ARG A 73 7.42 5.29 2.53
N LEU A 74 6.36 5.93 3.03
CA LEU A 74 4.99 5.43 2.92
C LEU A 74 4.23 6.23 1.85
N ARG A 75 3.71 5.54 0.84
CA ARG A 75 2.97 6.16 -0.25
C ARG A 75 1.67 5.39 -0.51
N LEU A 76 0.57 6.13 -0.64
CA LEU A 76 -0.67 5.57 -1.17
C LEU A 76 -0.62 5.61 -2.69
N LEU A 77 -0.96 4.49 -3.31
CA LEU A 77 -1.22 4.38 -4.74
C LEU A 77 -2.66 3.88 -4.92
N PRO A 78 -3.68 4.76 -4.81
CA PRO A 78 -5.10 4.38 -4.74
C PRO A 78 -5.68 3.85 -6.05
N LEU A 79 -4.85 3.22 -6.89
CA LEU A 79 -5.13 2.74 -8.23
C LEU A 79 -5.85 1.39 -8.21
N SER A 80 -6.96 1.28 -8.94
CA SER A 80 -7.66 0.02 -9.14
C SER A 80 -7.47 -0.49 -10.56
N LEU A 81 -6.76 -1.61 -10.71
CA LEU A 81 -6.46 -2.21 -12.01
C LEU A 81 -7.35 -3.39 -12.39
N GLY A 82 -8.27 -3.82 -11.52
CA GLY A 82 -9.12 -4.99 -11.74
C GLY A 82 -10.02 -4.89 -12.98
N MET A 83 -10.25 -3.68 -13.49
CA MET A 83 -11.08 -3.43 -14.68
C MET A 83 -10.28 -3.10 -15.94
N VAL A 84 -8.94 -3.08 -15.89
CA VAL A 84 -8.13 -2.58 -17.02
C VAL A 84 -8.35 -3.39 -18.29
N ASP A 85 -8.35 -4.71 -18.14
CA ASP A 85 -8.52 -5.67 -19.23
C ASP A 85 -9.97 -6.20 -19.31
N HIS A 86 -10.93 -5.49 -18.71
CA HIS A 86 -12.33 -5.90 -18.74
C HIS A 86 -12.90 -5.81 -20.16
N SER A 87 -13.50 -6.89 -20.66
CA SER A 87 -13.97 -7.02 -22.05
C SER A 87 -14.88 -5.88 -22.51
N LEU A 88 -15.78 -5.42 -21.63
CA LEU A 88 -16.69 -4.30 -21.91
C LEU A 88 -16.00 -2.94 -22.14
N LEU A 89 -14.75 -2.75 -21.70
CA LEU A 89 -14.02 -1.49 -21.86
C LEU A 89 -13.07 -1.50 -23.08
N GLY A 90 -12.90 -2.65 -23.74
CA GLY A 90 -11.95 -2.81 -24.85
C GLY A 90 -10.49 -2.49 -24.47
N PRO A 91 -9.58 -2.35 -25.45
CA PRO A 91 -8.19 -1.97 -25.21
C PRO A 91 -8.08 -0.56 -24.60
N MET A 92 -7.02 -0.31 -23.83
CA MET A 92 -6.73 1.04 -23.30
C MET A 92 -6.51 2.04 -24.43
N ARG A 93 -7.21 3.17 -24.36
CA ARG A 93 -7.07 4.27 -25.32
C ARG A 93 -5.78 5.05 -25.03
N PRO A 94 -5.15 5.71 -26.02
CA PRO A 94 -3.93 6.48 -25.81
C PRO A 94 -4.03 7.52 -24.67
N GLY A 95 -5.15 8.23 -24.57
CA GLY A 95 -5.40 9.20 -23.49
C GLY A 95 -5.49 8.56 -22.10
N GLU A 96 -6.03 7.34 -22.01
CA GLU A 96 -6.10 6.58 -20.74
C GLU A 96 -4.72 6.11 -20.32
N THR A 97 -3.92 5.62 -21.26
CA THR A 97 -2.52 5.26 -21.03
C THR A 97 -1.71 6.47 -20.58
N ALA A 98 -1.87 7.62 -21.27
CA ALA A 98 -1.18 8.86 -20.92
C ALA A 98 -1.57 9.35 -19.50
N GLN A 99 -2.86 9.30 -19.15
CA GLN A 99 -3.33 9.68 -17.82
C GLN A 99 -2.82 8.73 -16.73
N LEU A 100 -2.83 7.42 -16.98
CA LEU A 100 -2.28 6.43 -16.06
C LEU A 100 -0.78 6.67 -15.82
N ARG A 101 -0.01 6.90 -16.89
CA ARG A 101 1.41 7.22 -16.81
C ARG A 101 1.66 8.50 -16.04
N ALA A 102 0.88 9.56 -16.27
CA ALA A 102 0.97 10.80 -15.50
C ALA A 102 0.75 10.55 -14.00
N ASN A 103 -0.28 9.80 -13.63
CA ASN A 103 -0.60 9.47 -12.24
C ASN A 103 0.51 8.64 -11.57
N LEU A 104 1.11 7.69 -12.29
CA LEU A 104 2.23 6.87 -11.82
C LEU A 104 3.54 7.67 -11.75
N ALA A 105 3.85 8.50 -12.75
CA ALA A 105 5.03 9.36 -12.78
C ALA A 105 5.05 10.31 -11.59
N ASP A 106 3.92 10.96 -11.31
CA ASP A 106 3.75 11.84 -10.16
C ASP A 106 3.98 11.11 -8.84
N ALA A 107 3.72 9.79 -8.79
CA ALA A 107 4.02 8.95 -7.62
C ALA A 107 5.49 8.55 -7.53
N GLY A 108 6.33 8.89 -8.51
CA GLY A 108 7.71 8.44 -8.60
C GLY A 108 7.88 7.07 -9.24
N LEU A 109 6.85 6.56 -9.94
CA LEU A 109 6.81 5.22 -10.54
C LEU A 109 7.04 5.23 -12.06
N SER A 110 7.67 6.26 -12.62
CA SER A 110 8.12 6.19 -14.01
C SER A 110 9.31 5.21 -14.13
N PRO A 111 9.47 4.51 -15.27
CA PRO A 111 10.60 3.60 -15.48
C PRO A 111 11.96 4.27 -15.22
N ALA A 112 12.15 5.50 -15.69
CA ALA A 112 13.36 6.27 -15.46
C ALA A 112 13.60 6.55 -13.96
N ALA A 113 12.58 6.99 -13.23
CA ALA A 113 12.70 7.26 -11.79
C ALA A 113 13.01 5.99 -10.99
N ILE A 114 12.42 4.85 -11.36
CA ILE A 114 12.70 3.57 -10.72
C ILE A 114 14.15 3.12 -11.01
N ALA A 115 14.63 3.31 -12.23
CA ALA A 115 15.98 2.91 -12.65
C ALA A 115 17.10 3.78 -12.03
N ASP A 116 16.83 5.05 -11.72
CA ASP A 116 17.81 6.06 -11.26
C ASP A 116 18.50 5.76 -9.93
N GLY A 117 18.05 4.72 -9.22
CA GLY A 117 18.89 4.02 -8.26
C GLY A 117 18.61 4.30 -6.78
N GLY A 118 17.48 4.94 -6.47
CA GLY A 118 16.94 5.07 -5.11
C GLY A 118 16.58 3.73 -4.43
N PRO A 119 15.96 3.79 -3.24
CA PRO A 119 15.51 2.60 -2.53
C PRO A 119 14.62 1.70 -3.40
N PRO A 120 14.54 0.38 -3.12
CA PRO A 120 13.60 -0.50 -3.80
C PRO A 120 12.17 0.06 -3.73
N VAL A 121 11.41 -0.12 -4.82
CA VAL A 121 9.98 0.21 -4.87
C VAL A 121 9.19 -1.02 -4.47
N VAL A 122 8.52 -0.97 -3.31
CA VAL A 122 7.79 -2.09 -2.72
C VAL A 122 6.30 -1.91 -2.92
N LEU A 123 5.77 -2.51 -3.98
CA LEU A 123 4.35 -2.54 -4.28
C LEU A 123 3.67 -3.50 -3.29
N THR A 124 2.81 -2.96 -2.43
CA THR A 124 2.15 -3.67 -1.34
C THR A 124 0.65 -3.69 -1.54
N ASP A 125 0.01 -4.86 -1.52
CA ASP A 125 -1.44 -5.01 -1.73
C ASP A 125 -2.00 -6.19 -0.93
N LEU A 126 -3.31 -6.19 -0.70
CA LEU A 126 -4.07 -7.33 -0.22
C LEU A 126 -4.36 -8.27 -1.41
N VAL A 127 -3.71 -9.44 -1.45
CA VAL A 127 -3.66 -10.26 -2.67
C VAL A 127 -4.64 -11.43 -2.63
N SER A 128 -5.57 -11.43 -3.57
CA SER A 128 -6.45 -12.58 -3.88
C SER A 128 -5.86 -13.48 -4.98
N SER A 129 -5.46 -12.89 -6.12
CA SER A 129 -4.96 -13.63 -7.29
C SER A 129 -3.64 -13.11 -7.89
N GLY A 130 -3.16 -11.95 -7.44
CA GLY A 130 -1.96 -11.29 -8.00
C GLY A 130 -2.20 -10.46 -9.26
N GLY A 131 -3.45 -10.36 -9.73
CA GLY A 131 -3.80 -9.65 -10.96
C GLY A 131 -3.41 -8.17 -10.98
N THR A 132 -3.58 -7.44 -9.87
CA THR A 132 -3.16 -6.02 -9.75
C THR A 132 -1.66 -5.86 -10.01
N PHE A 133 -0.84 -6.68 -9.36
CA PHE A 133 0.60 -6.64 -9.53
C PHE A 133 1.03 -7.03 -10.96
N GLY A 134 0.39 -8.04 -11.55
CA GLY A 134 0.64 -8.41 -12.94
C GLY A 134 0.33 -7.29 -13.92
N CYS A 135 -0.78 -6.58 -13.71
CA CYS A 135 -1.13 -5.40 -14.51
C CYS A 135 -0.09 -4.29 -14.37
N LEU A 136 0.32 -3.95 -13.14
CA LEU A 136 1.37 -2.95 -12.91
C LEU A 136 2.69 -3.33 -13.57
N ALA A 137 3.15 -4.58 -13.39
CA ALA A 137 4.40 -5.05 -13.98
C ALA A 137 4.36 -4.97 -15.51
N ARG A 138 3.24 -5.35 -16.13
CA ARG A 138 3.02 -5.24 -17.57
C ARG A 138 3.04 -3.78 -18.05
N ILE A 139 2.33 -2.90 -17.35
CA ILE A 139 2.27 -1.46 -17.68
C ILE A 139 3.66 -0.83 -17.58
N LEU A 140 4.40 -1.09 -16.50
CA LEU A 140 5.75 -0.57 -16.29
C LEU A 140 6.74 -1.11 -17.32
N ARG A 141 6.64 -2.39 -17.68
CA ARG A 141 7.49 -2.98 -18.73
C ARG A 141 7.23 -2.33 -20.09
N GLN A 142 5.97 -2.25 -20.52
CA GLN A 142 5.63 -1.60 -21.78
C GLN A 142 6.05 -0.14 -21.81
N TRP A 143 5.91 0.57 -20.69
CA TRP A 143 6.35 1.96 -20.58
C TRP A 143 7.87 2.07 -20.63
N ALA A 144 8.61 1.16 -20.00
CA ALA A 144 10.06 1.14 -20.10
C ALA A 144 10.51 0.92 -21.55
N ASP A 145 9.86 0.00 -22.27
CA ASP A 145 10.13 -0.25 -23.69
C ASP A 145 9.85 0.99 -24.56
N ASP A 146 8.72 1.68 -24.33
CA ASP A 146 8.35 2.90 -25.05
C ASP A 146 9.33 4.05 -24.81
N ASP A 147 9.83 4.20 -23.57
CA ASP A 147 10.76 5.26 -23.17
C ASP A 147 12.24 4.88 -23.43
N GLY A 148 12.51 3.67 -23.94
CA GLY A 148 13.87 3.16 -24.14
C GLY A 148 14.66 2.91 -22.85
N VAL A 149 13.97 2.77 -21.71
CA VAL A 149 14.59 2.46 -20.41
C VAL A 149 14.80 0.95 -20.31
N ALA A 150 16.03 0.52 -19.99
CA ALA A 150 16.36 -0.88 -19.87
C ALA A 150 15.54 -1.59 -18.78
N TRP A 151 14.61 -2.47 -19.16
CA TRP A 151 13.77 -3.22 -18.23
C TRP A 151 14.54 -3.95 -17.11
N PRO A 152 15.74 -4.53 -17.33
CA PRO A 152 16.54 -5.10 -16.25
C PRO A 152 16.85 -4.13 -15.11
N GLU A 153 17.05 -2.84 -15.41
CA GLU A 153 17.33 -1.80 -14.42
C GLU A 153 16.09 -1.44 -13.59
N VAL A 154 14.91 -1.47 -14.23
CA VAL A 154 13.63 -1.24 -13.56
C VAL A 154 13.27 -2.45 -12.68
N ARG A 155 13.25 -3.66 -13.26
CA ARG A 155 12.76 -4.88 -12.58
C ARG A 155 13.58 -5.27 -11.35
N ARG A 156 14.89 -4.95 -11.32
CA ARG A 156 15.75 -5.25 -10.16
C ARG A 156 15.41 -4.39 -8.94
N ARG A 157 14.76 -3.25 -9.14
CA ARG A 157 14.34 -2.30 -8.09
C ARG A 157 12.93 -2.55 -7.59
N LEU A 158 12.12 -3.31 -8.33
CA LEU A 158 10.76 -3.65 -7.92
C LEU A 158 10.75 -4.77 -6.88
N ARG A 159 9.86 -4.63 -5.90
CA ARG A 159 9.43 -5.67 -4.96
C ARG A 159 7.91 -5.73 -4.92
N PHE A 160 7.38 -6.93 -4.75
CA PHE A 160 5.95 -7.19 -4.63
C PHE A 160 5.69 -7.86 -3.29
N LEU A 161 5.03 -7.14 -2.38
CA LEU A 161 4.70 -7.60 -1.05
C LEU A 161 3.20 -7.89 -0.98
N GLY A 162 2.86 -9.17 -1.05
CA GLY A 162 1.47 -9.62 -1.00
C GLY A 162 0.98 -9.88 0.42
N ILE A 163 -0.09 -9.20 0.84
CA ILE A 163 -0.81 -9.53 2.07
C ILE A 163 -1.88 -10.57 1.73
N THR A 164 -1.61 -11.82 2.06
CA THR A 164 -2.43 -12.99 1.69
C THR A 164 -3.28 -13.49 2.84
N LEU A 165 -4.36 -14.21 2.53
CA LEU A 165 -5.12 -14.93 3.53
C LEU A 165 -4.26 -16.05 4.14
N ARG A 166 -4.20 -16.13 5.48
CA ARG A 166 -3.47 -17.17 6.21
C ARG A 166 -4.13 -18.51 5.94
N ARG A 167 -3.38 -19.40 5.31
CA ARG A 167 -3.73 -20.80 5.09
C ARG A 167 -2.82 -21.69 5.94
N ALA A 168 -3.15 -22.97 6.03
CA ALA A 168 -2.28 -23.95 6.65
C ALA A 168 -0.86 -23.90 6.05
N THR A 169 0.16 -24.11 6.88
CA THR A 169 1.56 -24.17 6.43
C THR A 169 1.83 -25.54 5.83
N SER A 170 1.83 -25.64 4.50
CA SER A 170 2.12 -26.88 3.76
C SER A 170 2.86 -26.55 2.47
N PRO A 171 3.77 -27.42 1.97
CA PRO A 171 4.32 -27.28 0.62
C PRO A 171 3.25 -27.25 -0.48
N LYS A 172 2.07 -27.82 -0.22
CA LYS A 172 0.92 -27.83 -1.14
C LYS A 172 0.05 -26.57 -1.04
N THR A 173 0.36 -25.66 -0.12
CA THR A 173 -0.42 -24.43 0.04
C THR A 173 -0.25 -23.57 -1.19
N TRP A 174 -1.34 -23.38 -1.92
CA TRP A 174 -1.41 -22.51 -3.09
C TRP A 174 -0.88 -21.11 -2.77
N ARG A 175 0.04 -20.61 -3.59
CA ARG A 175 0.60 -19.26 -3.50
C ARG A 175 0.40 -18.56 -4.82
N TRP A 176 -0.21 -17.37 -4.79
CA TRP A 176 -0.60 -16.64 -6.00
C TRP A 176 0.54 -16.47 -7.02
N HIS A 177 1.76 -16.18 -6.55
CA HIS A 177 2.90 -15.95 -7.44
C HIS A 177 3.36 -17.19 -8.20
N GLN A 178 3.11 -18.41 -7.67
CA GLN A 178 3.44 -19.65 -8.36
C GLN A 178 2.56 -19.91 -9.58
N HIS A 179 1.45 -19.18 -9.70
CA HIS A 179 0.47 -19.31 -10.77
C HIS A 179 0.37 -18.03 -11.61
N ALA A 180 1.38 -17.15 -11.50
CA ALA A 180 1.41 -15.87 -12.17
C ALA A 180 2.64 -15.79 -13.07
N ASP A 181 2.49 -16.09 -14.36
CA ASP A 181 3.58 -16.22 -15.33
C ASP A 181 4.50 -14.99 -15.39
N TRP A 182 3.95 -13.79 -15.16
CA TRP A 182 4.70 -12.55 -15.16
C TRP A 182 5.81 -12.51 -14.08
N THR A 183 5.70 -13.33 -13.03
CA THR A 183 6.68 -13.41 -11.94
C THR A 183 7.96 -14.15 -12.34
N ALA A 184 7.92 -15.01 -13.36
CA ALA A 184 9.09 -15.77 -13.81
C ALA A 184 10.24 -14.87 -14.30
N GLY A 185 9.91 -13.66 -14.74
CA GLY A 185 10.87 -12.65 -15.17
C GLY A 185 11.44 -11.78 -14.05
N LEU A 186 11.14 -12.04 -12.77
CA LEU A 186 11.64 -11.24 -11.66
C LEU A 186 12.90 -11.86 -11.01
N PRO A 187 13.75 -11.05 -10.37
CA PRO A 187 14.84 -11.57 -9.53
C PRO A 187 14.32 -12.45 -8.39
N ALA A 188 15.15 -13.40 -7.96
CA ALA A 188 14.89 -14.15 -6.74
C ALA A 188 14.72 -13.19 -5.54
N GLY A 189 13.72 -13.45 -4.69
CA GLY A 189 13.40 -12.58 -3.56
C GLY A 189 12.62 -11.31 -3.91
N ALA A 190 12.27 -11.08 -5.19
CA ALA A 190 11.46 -9.91 -5.55
C ALA A 190 10.01 -9.98 -5.02
N ILE A 191 9.56 -11.16 -4.57
CA ILE A 191 8.21 -11.38 -4.06
C ILE A 191 8.28 -11.84 -2.61
N HIS A 192 7.62 -11.08 -1.75
CA HIS A 192 7.42 -11.41 -0.34
C HIS A 192 5.93 -11.55 -0.05
N ASN A 193 5.58 -12.33 0.96
CA ASN A 193 4.20 -12.46 1.40
C ASN A 193 4.11 -12.29 2.91
N VAL A 194 3.05 -11.63 3.38
CA VAL A 194 2.64 -11.59 4.77
C VAL A 194 1.24 -12.18 4.84
N SER A 195 0.93 -12.97 5.87
CA SER A 195 -0.40 -13.55 6.02
C SER A 195 -1.22 -12.83 7.08
N LEU A 196 -2.51 -12.65 6.80
CA LEU A 196 -3.53 -12.15 7.72
C LEU A 196 -4.52 -13.25 8.06
N ASP A 197 -5.06 -13.22 9.28
CA ASP A 197 -6.26 -13.99 9.63
C ASP A 197 -7.36 -13.87 8.57
N ALA A 198 -8.10 -14.95 8.31
CA ALA A 198 -9.08 -15.02 7.24
C ALA A 198 -10.22 -14.00 7.39
N ASN A 199 -10.68 -13.75 8.61
CA ASN A 199 -11.75 -12.78 8.87
C ASN A 199 -11.24 -11.36 8.69
N VAL A 200 -10.06 -11.06 9.20
CA VAL A 200 -9.41 -9.74 9.06
C VAL A 200 -9.09 -9.44 7.59
N TRP A 201 -8.54 -10.41 6.87
CA TRP A 201 -8.28 -10.31 5.44
C TRP A 201 -9.58 -10.05 4.66
N SER A 202 -10.64 -10.81 4.96
CA SER A 202 -11.94 -10.66 4.29
C SER A 202 -12.59 -9.32 4.61
N TYR A 203 -12.45 -8.83 5.85
CA TYR A 203 -12.94 -7.52 6.25
C TYR A 203 -12.30 -6.41 5.42
N PHE A 204 -10.96 -6.34 5.37
CA PHE A 204 -10.27 -5.30 4.61
C PHE A 204 -10.50 -5.36 3.10
N GLY A 205 -10.68 -6.57 2.54
CA GLY A 205 -10.92 -6.75 1.11
C GLY A 205 -12.36 -6.42 0.67
N ASN A 206 -13.35 -6.76 1.50
CA ASN A 206 -14.75 -6.82 1.05
C ASN A 206 -15.71 -5.90 1.83
N TRP A 207 -15.46 -5.68 3.12
CA TRP A 207 -16.47 -5.11 4.03
C TRP A 207 -16.10 -3.76 4.62
N GLN A 208 -14.82 -3.48 4.75
CA GLN A 208 -14.34 -2.24 5.34
C GLN A 208 -14.80 -1.03 4.51
N PRO A 209 -15.47 -0.03 5.12
CA PRO A 209 -15.71 1.26 4.50
C PRO A 209 -14.39 1.91 4.05
N LYS A 210 -14.37 2.51 2.86
CA LYS A 210 -13.15 3.08 2.27
C LYS A 210 -13.28 4.60 2.15
N LEU A 211 -12.23 5.31 2.57
CA LEU A 211 -12.14 6.77 2.48
C LEU A 211 -12.11 7.28 1.03
N THR A 212 -11.55 6.50 0.12
CA THR A 212 -11.45 6.86 -1.30
C THR A 212 -12.38 5.99 -2.13
N ARG A 213 -13.01 6.58 -3.16
CA ARG A 213 -13.69 5.82 -4.20
C ARG A 213 -12.67 4.97 -4.94
N SER A 214 -13.12 3.83 -5.48
CA SER A 214 -12.25 3.00 -6.30
C SER A 214 -11.78 3.78 -7.53
N PHE A 215 -10.47 3.99 -7.69
CA PHE A 215 -9.90 4.75 -8.80
C PHE A 215 -9.61 3.84 -10.00
N THR A 216 -10.70 3.41 -10.64
CA THR A 216 -10.69 2.52 -11.80
C THR A 216 -10.33 3.29 -13.08
N ARG A 217 -10.10 2.53 -14.17
CA ARG A 217 -9.79 3.05 -15.51
C ARG A 217 -10.66 4.25 -15.95
N VAL A 218 -11.96 4.18 -15.71
CA VAL A 218 -12.92 5.25 -16.09
C VAL A 218 -12.79 6.51 -15.26
N ARG A 219 -12.12 6.43 -14.10
CA ARG A 219 -11.93 7.56 -13.17
C ARG A 219 -10.54 8.19 -13.25
N TRP A 220 -9.57 7.58 -13.93
CA TRP A 220 -8.19 8.08 -13.93
C TRP A 220 -8.07 9.54 -14.37
N GLY A 221 -8.92 10.01 -15.28
CA GLY A 221 -8.99 11.40 -15.73
C GLY A 221 -10.27 12.12 -15.30
N ALA A 222 -11.08 11.55 -14.40
CA ALA A 222 -12.33 12.17 -13.97
C ALA A 222 -12.06 13.31 -12.99
N GLU A 223 -12.64 14.49 -13.22
CA GLU A 223 -12.49 15.67 -12.37
C GLU A 223 -12.98 15.43 -10.94
N ASP A 224 -14.06 14.65 -10.80
CA ASP A 224 -14.65 14.30 -9.50
C ASP A 224 -13.75 13.40 -8.64
N ALA A 225 -12.65 12.85 -9.18
CA ALA A 225 -11.72 12.02 -8.41
C ALA A 225 -11.09 12.82 -7.26
N ARG A 226 -10.86 14.12 -7.45
CA ARG A 226 -10.26 15.01 -6.45
C ARG A 226 -11.25 15.53 -5.41
N ALA A 227 -12.54 15.24 -5.55
CA ALA A 227 -13.54 15.71 -4.61
C ALA A 227 -13.55 14.82 -3.34
N PRO A 228 -13.50 15.41 -2.14
CA PRO A 228 -13.71 14.66 -0.91
C PRO A 228 -15.12 14.08 -0.85
N GLN A 229 -15.27 12.95 -0.15
CA GLN A 229 -16.57 12.35 0.12
C GLN A 229 -17.06 12.75 1.52
N HIS A 230 -18.34 13.07 1.64
CA HIS A 230 -18.95 13.51 2.90
C HIS A 230 -20.17 12.67 3.30
N ASP A 231 -20.44 11.58 2.59
CA ASP A 231 -21.51 10.65 2.94
C ASP A 231 -21.20 9.89 4.24
N ASP A 232 -22.22 9.27 4.83
CA ASP A 232 -22.09 8.59 6.12
C ASP A 232 -21.03 7.48 6.10
N LYS A 233 -20.89 6.76 4.96
CA LYS A 233 -19.85 5.75 4.79
C LYS A 233 -18.44 6.35 4.81
N ALA A 234 -18.24 7.52 4.20
CA ALA A 234 -16.98 8.24 4.27
C ALA A 234 -16.69 8.71 5.70
N ARG A 235 -17.69 9.12 6.47
CA ARG A 235 -17.55 9.53 7.88
C ARG A 235 -17.22 8.36 8.80
N GLU A 236 -17.83 7.20 8.58
CA GLU A 236 -17.49 5.94 9.26
C GLU A 236 -16.06 5.50 8.93
N ALA A 237 -15.71 5.48 7.63
CA ALA A 237 -14.36 5.15 7.18
C ALA A 237 -13.31 6.10 7.79
N LEU A 238 -13.65 7.38 7.94
CA LEU A 238 -12.77 8.38 8.56
C LEU A 238 -12.58 8.14 10.05
N ALA A 239 -13.65 7.83 10.78
CA ALA A 239 -13.55 7.48 12.19
C ALA A 239 -12.65 6.26 12.42
N GLU A 240 -12.81 5.21 11.60
CA GLU A 240 -11.98 4.01 11.71
C GLU A 240 -10.52 4.28 11.37
N ALA A 241 -10.25 4.95 10.25
CA ALA A 241 -8.88 5.25 9.84
C ALA A 241 -8.16 6.15 10.88
N LEU A 242 -8.88 7.12 11.47
CA LEU A 242 -8.35 7.93 12.57
C LEU A 242 -8.05 7.11 13.83
N ALA A 243 -8.95 6.21 14.21
CA ALA A 243 -8.72 5.32 15.34
C ALA A 243 -7.51 4.41 15.10
N VAL A 244 -7.32 3.92 13.87
CA VAL A 244 -6.14 3.12 13.48
C VAL A 244 -4.85 3.95 13.56
N VAL A 245 -4.83 5.18 13.04
CA VAL A 245 -3.67 6.08 13.17
C VAL A 245 -3.38 6.39 14.63
N ALA A 246 -4.40 6.64 15.45
CA ALA A 246 -4.25 6.90 16.87
C ALA A 246 -3.67 5.69 17.60
N ALA A 247 -4.18 4.48 17.30
CA ALA A 247 -3.65 3.24 17.83
C ALA A 247 -2.17 3.06 17.49
N GLY A 248 -1.76 3.32 16.24
CA GLY A 248 -0.36 3.27 15.81
C GLY A 248 0.59 4.13 16.65
N ARG A 249 0.11 5.22 17.26
CA ARG A 249 0.92 6.13 18.09
C ARG A 249 1.18 5.60 19.50
N THR A 250 0.36 4.66 19.96
CA THR A 250 0.44 4.13 21.32
C THR A 250 1.73 3.34 21.54
N ALA A 251 2.25 3.37 22.77
CA ALA A 251 3.39 2.54 23.14
C ALA A 251 3.08 1.04 22.98
N GLU A 252 1.87 0.62 23.38
CA GLU A 252 1.43 -0.77 23.28
C GLU A 252 1.52 -1.34 21.86
N VAL A 253 0.97 -0.63 20.87
CA VAL A 253 1.00 -1.06 19.47
C VAL A 253 2.44 -1.06 18.95
N ARG A 254 3.23 -0.03 19.25
CA ARG A 254 4.62 0.07 18.78
C ARG A 254 5.51 -1.01 19.40
N ASP A 255 5.36 -1.30 20.68
CA ASP A 255 6.04 -2.41 21.35
C ASP A 255 5.65 -3.76 20.76
N ARG A 256 4.37 -3.94 20.41
CA ARG A 256 3.91 -5.13 19.71
C ARG A 256 4.53 -5.25 18.31
N MET A 257 4.61 -4.15 17.56
CA MET A 257 5.30 -4.15 16.27
C MET A 257 6.76 -4.56 16.43
N VAL A 258 7.46 -4.02 17.42
CA VAL A 258 8.85 -4.41 17.73
C VAL A 258 8.94 -5.90 18.01
N ARG A 259 8.05 -6.47 18.84
CA ARG A 259 8.04 -7.92 19.14
C ARG A 259 7.85 -8.79 17.90
N GLU A 260 7.10 -8.32 16.91
CA GLU A 260 6.94 -9.05 15.65
C GLU A 260 8.14 -8.86 14.71
N ILE A 261 8.68 -7.64 14.62
CA ILE A 261 9.86 -7.33 13.79
C ILE A 261 11.09 -8.14 14.22
N VAL A 262 11.34 -8.28 15.53
CA VAL A 262 12.54 -9.00 16.02
C VAL A 262 12.51 -10.51 15.72
N LYS A 263 11.35 -11.06 15.35
CA LYS A 263 11.20 -12.46 14.92
C LYS A 263 11.56 -12.65 13.45
N GLU A 264 11.67 -11.57 12.68
CA GLU A 264 11.93 -11.63 11.24
C GLU A 264 13.44 -11.74 10.96
N PRO A 265 13.88 -12.60 10.02
CA PRO A 265 15.30 -12.81 9.73
C PRO A 265 16.06 -11.53 9.35
N ALA A 266 15.35 -10.56 8.76
CA ALA A 266 15.90 -9.27 8.36
C ALA A 266 16.39 -8.42 9.54
N ILE A 267 16.14 -8.78 10.81
CA ILE A 267 16.66 -8.05 11.98
C ILE A 267 18.19 -8.04 12.04
N ALA A 268 18.84 -8.97 11.33
CA ALA A 268 20.29 -8.95 11.11
C ALA A 268 20.76 -7.74 10.29
N GLN A 269 19.87 -7.02 9.62
CA GLN A 269 20.19 -5.83 8.82
C GLN A 269 20.17 -4.54 9.67
N PRO A 270 21.12 -3.61 9.45
CA PRO A 270 21.18 -2.34 10.20
C PRO A 270 19.93 -1.48 10.09
N TRP A 271 19.32 -1.39 8.90
CA TRP A 271 18.14 -0.55 8.65
C TRP A 271 16.94 -0.98 9.50
N LEU A 272 16.71 -2.29 9.66
CA LEU A 272 15.58 -2.79 10.45
C LEU A 272 15.82 -2.59 11.95
N ARG A 273 17.07 -2.66 12.42
CA ARG A 273 17.42 -2.28 13.80
C ARG A 273 17.22 -0.78 14.06
N ALA A 274 17.50 0.07 13.08
CA ALA A 274 17.20 1.50 13.16
C ALA A 274 15.69 1.75 13.29
N LEU A 275 14.86 1.06 12.50
CA LEU A 275 13.39 1.11 12.62
C LEU A 275 12.90 0.62 14.00
N VAL A 276 13.47 -0.46 14.54
CA VAL A 276 13.15 -0.91 15.91
C VAL A 276 13.49 0.16 16.95
N THR A 277 14.62 0.84 16.77
CA THR A 277 15.03 1.94 17.66
C THR A 277 14.03 3.09 17.56
N GLU A 278 13.65 3.49 16.35
CA GLU A 278 12.63 4.51 16.11
C GLU A 278 11.30 4.16 16.80
N LEU A 279 10.81 2.93 16.64
CA LEU A 279 9.55 2.47 17.24
C LEU A 279 9.57 2.50 18.78
N LYS A 280 10.74 2.32 19.40
CA LYS A 280 10.91 2.40 20.86
C LYS A 280 10.99 3.82 21.40
N LEU A 281 11.40 4.79 20.58
CA LEU A 281 11.48 6.18 21.02
C LEU A 281 10.08 6.73 21.32
N PRO A 282 9.87 7.45 22.43
CA PRO A 282 8.58 8.08 22.72
C PRO A 282 8.17 9.00 21.57
N ARG A 283 6.92 8.93 21.13
CA ARG A 283 6.38 10.01 20.28
C ARG A 283 6.26 11.23 21.18
N THR A 284 7.08 12.26 20.94
CA THR A 284 6.86 13.57 21.55
C THR A 284 5.41 13.98 21.27
N ARG A 285 4.63 14.22 22.34
CA ARG A 285 3.28 14.77 22.19
C ARG A 285 3.40 16.06 21.35
N PRO A 286 2.52 16.30 20.36
CA PRO A 286 2.41 17.64 19.82
C PRO A 286 2.14 18.58 21.00
N ARG A 287 2.95 19.64 21.14
CA ARG A 287 2.66 20.72 22.07
C ARG A 287 1.27 21.25 21.67
N THR A 288 0.29 21.02 22.52
CA THR A 288 -0.97 21.75 22.48
C THR A 288 -0.61 23.22 22.63
N ALA A 289 -0.82 24.00 21.56
CA ALA A 289 -0.92 25.45 21.64
C ALA A 289 -2.33 25.82 22.10
#